data_AF-A0A679J130-F1
#
_entry.id   AF-A0A679J130-F1
#
_cell.length_a   1.000
_cell.length_b   1.000
_cell.length_c   1.000
_cell.angle_alpha   90.00
_cell.angle_beta   90.00
_cell.angle_gamma   90.00
#
_symmetry.space_group_name_H-M   'P 1'
#
loop_
_entity.id
_entity.type
_entity.pdbx_description
1 polymer ?
#
loop_
_entity_poly.entity_id
_entity_poly.type
_entity_poly.pdbx_seq_one_letter_code
_entity_poly.pdbx_strand_id
1 'polypeptide(L)'
;MATIALDTLAIARKLKAAGFSDDQAEAVTGVLRETRETDLSTLVTKSDLKTEIAESKYDILKWVLSAIGFQTIVIVGAIVTLARGLR
;
A
#
# COMPACT_ATOMS: atom_id res chain seq x y z
N MET A 1 3.03 -14.75 -4.88
CA MET A 1 3.79 -14.24 -3.72
C MET A 1 4.58 -15.40 -3.17
N ALA A 2 5.91 -15.33 -3.17
CA ALA A 2 6.72 -16.31 -2.44
C ALA A 2 6.81 -15.82 -0.98
N THR A 3 5.99 -16.39 -0.11
CA THR A 3 6.18 -16.23 1.34
C THR A 3 7.43 -17.00 1.71
N ILE A 4 8.48 -16.33 2.19
CA ILE A 4 9.59 -17.03 2.85
C ILE A 4 8.99 -17.61 4.13
N ALA A 5 8.75 -18.91 4.12
CA ALA A 5 8.30 -19.64 5.31
C ALA A 5 9.49 -19.73 6.28
N LEU A 6 9.27 -19.34 7.53
CA LEU A 6 10.24 -19.61 8.58
C LEU A 6 10.13 -21.09 8.94
N ASP A 7 11.20 -21.83 8.66
CA ASP A 7 11.33 -23.21 9.12
C ASP A 7 11.75 -23.20 10.59
N THR A 8 10.75 -23.09 11.48
CA THR A 8 10.94 -23.10 12.93
C THR A 8 11.62 -24.38 13.41
N LEU A 9 11.42 -25.52 12.72
CA LEU A 9 12.10 -26.77 13.05
C LEU A 9 13.59 -26.71 12.74
N ALA A 10 13.97 -26.16 11.57
CA ALA A 10 15.39 -25.95 11.24
C ALA A 10 16.06 -24.98 12.21
N ILE A 11 15.36 -23.93 12.66
CA ILE A 11 15.86 -22.98 13.66
C ILE A 11 16.04 -23.67 15.02
N ALA A 12 15.05 -24.42 15.49
CA ALA A 12 15.15 -25.17 16.75
C ALA A 12 16.33 -26.15 16.73
N ARG A 13 16.58 -26.83 15.60
CA ARG A 13 17.74 -27.72 15.43
C ARG A 13 19.06 -26.97 15.54
N LYS A 14 19.17 -25.77 14.95
CA LYS A 14 20.37 -24.93 15.07
C LYS A 14 20.60 -24.45 16.50
N LEU A 15 19.54 -24.04 17.20
CA LEU A 15 19.62 -23.63 18.61
C LEU A 15 20.10 -24.79 19.49
N LYS A 16 19.56 -25.99 19.30
CA LYS A 16 20.02 -27.19 20.00
C LYS A 16 21.48 -27.53 19.71
N ALA A 17 21.91 -27.43 18.46
CA ALA A 17 23.31 -27.61 18.08
C ALA A 17 24.25 -26.57 18.73
N ALA A 18 23.73 -25.40 19.08
CA ALA A 18 24.44 -24.35 19.82
C ALA A 18 24.39 -24.52 21.35
N GLY A 19 23.78 -25.60 21.86
CA GLY A 19 23.74 -25.92 23.29
C GLY A 19 22.47 -25.48 24.03
N PHE A 20 21.44 -25.01 23.32
CA PHE A 20 20.14 -24.72 23.94
C PHE A 20 19.41 -26.03 24.27
N SER A 21 18.68 -26.06 25.39
CA SER A 21 17.75 -27.16 25.68
C SER A 21 16.57 -27.15 24.69
N ASP A 22 15.81 -28.25 24.65
CA ASP A 22 14.62 -28.35 23.79
C ASP A 22 13.60 -27.25 24.14
N ASP A 23 13.30 -27.08 25.43
CA ASP A 23 12.41 -26.03 25.94
C ASP A 23 12.87 -24.62 25.56
N GLN A 24 14.19 -24.36 25.63
CA GLN A 24 14.75 -23.06 25.26
C GLN A 24 14.65 -22.82 23.75
N ALA A 25 14.93 -23.84 22.94
CA ALA A 25 14.82 -23.75 21.50
C ALA A 25 13.36 -23.52 21.07
N GLU A 26 12.42 -24.21 21.70
CA GLU A 26 10.98 -24.02 21.48
C GLU A 26 10.55 -22.61 21.85
N ALA A 27 10.91 -22.13 23.05
CA ALA A 27 10.57 -20.78 23.51
C ALA A 27 11.05 -19.68 22.52
N VAL A 28 12.30 -19.78 22.03
CA VAL A 28 12.84 -18.83 21.05
C VAL A 28 12.07 -18.89 19.73
N THR A 29 11.77 -20.09 19.23
CA THR A 29 10.99 -20.23 17.98
C THR A 29 9.53 -19.79 18.13
N GLY A 30 8.95 -19.93 19.33
CA GLY A 30 7.62 -19.44 19.68
C GLY A 30 7.55 -17.91 19.61
N VAL A 31 8.48 -17.21 20.25
CA VAL A 31 8.56 -15.73 20.20
C VAL A 31 8.75 -15.23 18.76
N LEU A 32 9.60 -15.90 17.97
CA LEU A 32 9.83 -15.54 16.57
C LEU A 32 8.58 -15.72 15.72
N ARG A 33 7.80 -16.77 15.97
CA ARG A 33 6.53 -17.02 15.30
C ARG A 33 5.48 -15.96 15.65
N GLU A 34 5.32 -15.66 16.93
CA GLU A 34 4.35 -14.67 17.41
C GLU A 34 4.65 -13.26 16.89
N THR A 35 5.92 -12.87 16.87
CA THR A 35 6.37 -11.58 16.31
C THR A 35 6.04 -11.49 14.82
N ARG A 36 6.21 -12.59 14.06
CA ARG A 36 5.90 -12.62 12.63
C ARG A 36 4.39 -12.58 12.36
N GLU A 37 3.60 -13.32 13.13
CA GLU A 37 2.13 -13.32 12.97
C GLU A 37 1.57 -11.91 13.25
N THR A 38 2.12 -11.21 14.25
CA THR A 38 1.82 -9.81 14.53
C THR A 38 2.23 -8.88 13.37
N ASP A 39 3.46 -9.00 12.86
CA ASP A 39 3.97 -8.17 11.75
C ASP A 39 3.12 -8.36 10.49
N LEU A 40 2.85 -9.61 10.09
CA LEU A 40 2.00 -9.93 8.93
C LEU A 40 0.60 -9.33 9.01
N SER A 41 0.02 -9.20 10.21
CA SER A 41 -1.32 -8.61 10.39
C SER A 41 -1.37 -7.11 10.10
N THR A 42 -0.21 -6.44 10.07
CA THR A 42 -0.07 -4.98 9.91
C THR A 42 0.61 -4.56 8.61
N LEU A 43 1.11 -5.52 7.82
CA LEU A 43 1.83 -5.23 6.58
C LEU A 43 0.86 -4.81 5.47
N VAL A 44 1.00 -3.57 5.00
CA VAL A 44 0.44 -3.13 3.72
C VAL A 44 1.22 -3.83 2.60
N THR A 45 0.53 -4.57 1.72
CA THR A 45 1.20 -5.26 0.62
C THR A 45 1.45 -4.30 -0.55
N LYS A 46 2.38 -4.69 -1.45
CA LYS A 46 2.58 -3.96 -2.71
C LYS A 46 1.31 -3.91 -3.57
N SER A 47 0.41 -4.88 -3.41
CA SER A 47 -0.86 -4.90 -4.14
C SER A 47 -1.78 -3.81 -3.59
N ASP A 48 -1.88 -3.70 -2.27
CA ASP A 48 -2.72 -2.71 -1.59
C ASP A 48 -2.28 -1.29 -1.97
N LEU A 49 -0.97 -1.02 -1.92
CA LEU A 49 -0.42 0.26 -2.37
C LEU A 49 -0.72 0.56 -3.83
N LYS A 50 -0.66 -0.44 -4.72
CA LYS A 50 -0.99 -0.23 -6.15
C LYS A 50 -2.46 0.13 -6.34
N THR A 51 -3.36 -0.49 -5.58
CA THR A 51 -4.79 -0.20 -5.62
C THR A 51 -5.06 1.23 -5.14
N GLU A 52 -4.56 1.61 -3.96
CA GLU A 52 -4.76 2.97 -3.42
C GLU A 52 -4.15 4.06 -4.32
N ILE A 53 -2.99 3.78 -4.92
CA ILE A 53 -2.37 4.69 -5.90
C ILE A 53 -3.23 4.81 -7.16
N ALA A 54 -3.80 3.70 -7.66
CA ALA A 54 -4.66 3.73 -8.84
C ALA A 54 -5.95 4.52 -8.57
N GLU A 55 -6.56 4.33 -7.40
CA GLU A 55 -7.74 5.08 -6.96
C GLU A 55 -7.42 6.57 -6.80
N SER A 56 -6.31 6.91 -6.14
CA SER A 56 -5.87 8.30 -6.00
C SER A 56 -5.61 8.96 -7.36
N LYS A 57 -4.98 8.25 -8.30
CA LYS A 57 -4.77 8.75 -9.67
C LYS A 57 -6.09 8.97 -10.40
N TYR A 58 -7.05 8.06 -10.24
CA TYR A 58 -8.38 8.20 -10.83
C TYR A 58 -9.11 9.45 -10.29
N ASP A 59 -9.08 9.67 -8.97
CA ASP A 59 -9.70 10.85 -8.38
C ASP A 59 -9.06 12.15 -8.84
N ILE A 60 -7.72 12.19 -8.91
CA ILE A 60 -7.00 13.34 -9.47
C ILE A 60 -7.44 13.59 -10.91
N LEU A 61 -7.47 12.56 -11.77
CA LEU A 61 -7.89 12.70 -13.17
C LEU A 61 -9.33 13.21 -13.29
N LYS A 62 -10.25 12.65 -12.49
CA LYS A 62 -11.66 13.05 -12.45
C LYS A 62 -11.80 14.55 -12.17
N TRP A 63 -11.18 15.03 -11.09
CA TRP A 63 -11.29 16.44 -10.70
C TRP A 63 -10.57 17.38 -11.66
N VAL A 64 -9.39 17.01 -12.19
CA VAL A 64 -8.65 17.82 -13.17
C VAL A 64 -9.43 17.96 -14.48
N LEU A 65 -9.99 16.86 -15.00
CA LEU A 65 -10.79 16.90 -16.24
C LEU A 65 -12.05 17.74 -16.06
N SER A 66 -12.75 17.61 -14.92
CA SER A 66 -13.91 18.43 -14.60
C SER A 66 -13.54 19.91 -14.50
N ALA A 67 -12.44 20.25 -13.83
CA ALA A 67 -11.98 21.64 -13.68
C ALA A 67 -11.62 22.27 -15.04
N ILE A 68 -10.85 21.56 -15.88
CA ILE A 68 -10.50 22.03 -17.24
C ILE A 68 -11.75 22.23 -18.09
N GLY A 69 -12.67 21.27 -18.06
CA GLY A 69 -13.93 21.35 -18.81
C GLY A 69 -14.77 22.55 -18.39
N PHE A 70 -14.96 22.75 -17.09
CA PHE A 70 -15.70 23.88 -16.54
C PHE A 70 -15.02 25.22 -16.88
N GLN A 71 -13.71 25.34 -16.65
CA GLN A 71 -12.95 26.56 -16.96
C GLN A 71 -13.04 26.92 -18.44
N THR A 72 -12.99 25.93 -19.34
CA THR A 72 -13.11 26.15 -20.79
C THR A 72 -14.46 26.75 -21.15
N ILE A 73 -15.56 26.22 -20.60
CA ILE A 73 -16.92 26.74 -20.84
C ILE A 73 -17.03 28.19 -20.35
N VAL A 74 -16.50 28.48 -19.15
CA VAL A 74 -16.53 29.83 -18.57
C VAL A 74 -15.77 30.83 -19.45
N ILE A 75 -14.55 30.48 -19.89
CA ILE A 75 -13.72 31.35 -20.74
C ILE A 75 -14.43 31.62 -22.08
N VAL A 76 -14.97 30.58 -22.74
CA VAL A 76 -15.69 30.73 -24.00
C VAL A 76 -16.92 31.63 -23.83
N GLY A 77 -17.70 31.42 -22.78
CA GLY A 77 -18.87 32.26 -22.46
C GLY A 77 -18.51 33.73 -22.23
N ALA A 78 -17.42 34.00 -21.52
CA ALA A 78 -16.92 35.35 -21.29
C ALA A 78 -16.50 36.03 -22.60
N ILE A 79 -15.75 35.34 -23.46
CA ILE A 79 -15.33 35.86 -24.78
C ILE A 79 -16.54 36.22 -25.64
N VAL A 80 -17.54 35.34 -25.69
CA VAL A 80 -18.77 35.54 -26.48
C VAL A 80 -19.56 36.74 -25.96
N THR A 81 -19.67 36.91 -24.64
CA THR A 81 -20.37 38.03 -24.02
C THR A 81 -19.67 39.36 -24.32
N LEU A 82 -18.34 39.41 -24.19
CA LEU A 82 -17.54 40.58 -24.54
C LEU A 82 -17.66 40.95 -26.02
N ALA A 83 -17.63 39.97 -26.93
CA ALA A 83 -17.77 40.20 -28.36
C ALA A 83 -19.15 40.73 -28.76
N ARG A 84 -20.21 40.38 -28.02
CA ARG A 84 -21.56 40.92 -28.23
C ARG A 84 -21.72 42.34 -27.69
N GLY A 85 -21.10 42.66 -26.56
CA GLY A 85 -21.16 44.01 -25.99
C GLY A 85 -20.35 45.06 -26.76
N LEU A 86 -19.44 44.64 -27.64
CA LEU A 86 -18.65 45.53 -28.51
C LEU A 86 -19.34 45.89 -29.85
N ARG A 87 -20.45 45.23 -30.20
CA ARG A 87 -21.27 45.52 -31.38
C ARG A 87 -22.44 46.40 -31.01
#